data_AF-A0A935RZZ6-F1
#
_entry.id   AF-A0A935RZZ6-F1
#
_cell.length_a   1.000
_cell.length_b   1.000
_cell.length_c   1.000
_cell.angle_alpha   90.00
_cell.angle_beta   90.00
_cell.angle_gamma   90.00
#
_symmetry.space_group_name_H-M   'P 1'
#
loop_
_entity.id
_entity.type
_entity.pdbx_description
1 polymer ?
#
loop_
_entity_poly.entity_id
_entity_poly.type
_entity_poly.pdbx_seq_one_letter_code
_entity_poly.pdbx_strand_id
1 'polypeptide(L)'
;MIKYMAKEAGALNKEAKAKSELAKYAPVLAELKQLDQEVSRLNDQISLDKERLKQLNATYSVPFTALHIVEEADIPVQKSRPKRLIIVLLTSLCGIMLSFLAVFVLDNIRNLKYNKQA
;
A
#
# COMPACT_ATOMS: atom_id res chain seq x y z
N MET A 1 -43.48 -71.28 -22.48
CA MET A 1 -43.95 -69.96 -21.99
C MET A 1 -43.33 -69.61 -20.64
N ILE A 2 -43.48 -70.45 -19.60
CA ILE A 2 -42.97 -70.21 -18.22
C ILE A 2 -41.44 -69.96 -18.17
N LYS A 3 -40.64 -70.71 -18.93
CA LYS A 3 -39.17 -70.54 -18.98
C LYS A 3 -38.73 -69.16 -19.50
N TYR A 4 -39.48 -68.57 -20.41
CA TYR A 4 -39.19 -67.24 -20.96
C TYR A 4 -39.57 -66.14 -19.97
N MET A 5 -40.73 -66.28 -19.31
CA MET A 5 -41.16 -65.34 -18.25
C MET A 5 -40.21 -65.35 -17.04
N ALA A 6 -39.70 -66.51 -16.64
CA ALA A 6 -38.72 -66.60 -15.54
C ALA A 6 -37.39 -65.92 -15.90
N LYS A 7 -36.96 -66.00 -17.16
CA LYS A 7 -35.74 -65.34 -17.65
C LYS A 7 -35.91 -63.83 -17.71
N GLU A 8 -37.08 -63.36 -18.13
CA GLU A 8 -37.45 -61.94 -18.17
C GLU A 8 -37.54 -61.33 -16.76
N ALA A 9 -38.22 -62.01 -15.82
CA ALA A 9 -38.27 -61.61 -14.41
C ALA A 9 -36.88 -61.57 -13.76
N GLY A 10 -36.01 -62.52 -14.09
CA GLY A 10 -34.62 -62.53 -13.64
C GLY A 10 -33.79 -61.37 -14.20
N ALA A 11 -34.04 -60.97 -15.45
CA ALA A 11 -33.39 -59.81 -16.07
C ALA A 11 -33.85 -58.49 -15.42
N LEU A 12 -35.15 -58.33 -15.18
CA LEU A 12 -35.71 -57.16 -14.49
C LEU A 12 -35.15 -57.00 -13.07
N ASN A 13 -35.02 -58.10 -12.33
CA ASN A 13 -34.41 -58.06 -10.99
C ASN A 13 -32.92 -57.68 -11.04
N LYS A 14 -32.17 -58.12 -12.05
CA LYS A 14 -30.78 -57.71 -12.23
C LYS A 14 -30.67 -56.23 -12.59
N GLU A 15 -31.57 -55.72 -13.43
CA GLU A 15 -31.62 -54.31 -13.78
C GLU A 15 -31.99 -53.43 -12.57
N ALA A 16 -32.98 -53.85 -11.78
CA ALA A 16 -33.36 -53.16 -10.55
C ALA A 16 -32.22 -53.15 -9.53
N LYS A 17 -31.51 -54.27 -9.37
CA LYS A 17 -30.35 -54.36 -8.49
C LYS A 17 -29.22 -53.44 -8.98
N ALA A 18 -28.92 -53.45 -10.27
CA ALA A 18 -27.91 -52.57 -10.88
C ALA A 18 -28.27 -51.09 -10.70
N LYS A 19 -29.54 -50.70 -10.91
CA LYS A 19 -30.02 -49.34 -10.66
C LYS A 19 -29.90 -48.94 -9.19
N SER A 20 -30.18 -49.86 -8.26
CA SER A 20 -30.04 -49.59 -6.83
C SER A 20 -28.58 -49.38 -6.41
N GLU A 21 -27.64 -50.14 -6.98
CA GLU A 21 -26.21 -49.94 -6.74
C GLU A 21 -25.74 -48.63 -7.37
N LEU A 22 -26.17 -48.32 -8.59
CA LEU A 22 -25.84 -47.06 -9.28
C LEU A 22 -26.29 -45.83 -8.46
N ALA A 23 -27.47 -45.90 -7.85
CA ALA A 23 -28.00 -44.83 -7.01
C ALA A 23 -27.17 -44.61 -5.74
N LYS A 24 -26.53 -45.64 -5.19
CA LYS A 24 -25.61 -45.51 -4.05
C LYS A 24 -24.31 -44.79 -4.43
N TYR A 25 -23.81 -44.99 -5.65
CA TYR A 25 -22.55 -44.40 -6.12
C TYR A 25 -22.70 -43.00 -6.73
N ALA A 26 -23.89 -42.62 -7.20
CA ALA A 26 -24.16 -41.30 -7.77
C ALA A 26 -23.72 -40.11 -6.90
N PRO A 27 -24.01 -40.05 -5.58
CA PRO A 27 -23.56 -38.92 -4.75
C PRO A 27 -22.04 -38.89 -4.56
N VAL A 28 -21.41 -40.05 -4.39
CA VAL A 28 -19.96 -40.17 -4.23
C VAL A 28 -19.22 -39.73 -5.49
N LEU A 29 -19.75 -40.07 -6.67
CA LEU A 29 -19.18 -39.63 -7.96
C LEU A 29 -19.26 -38.11 -8.13
N ALA A 30 -20.35 -37.48 -7.69
CA ALA A 30 -20.48 -36.03 -7.74
C ALA A 30 -19.48 -35.33 -6.82
N GLU A 31 -19.32 -35.84 -5.60
CA GLU A 31 -18.34 -35.36 -4.62
C GLU A 31 -16.90 -35.52 -5.14
N LEU A 32 -16.55 -36.70 -5.65
CA LEU A 32 -15.23 -36.95 -6.23
C LEU A 32 -14.92 -36.01 -7.41
N LYS A 33 -15.91 -35.77 -8.27
CA LYS A 33 -15.74 -34.85 -9.40
C LYS A 33 -15.54 -33.42 -8.93
N GLN A 34 -16.24 -32.98 -7.89
CA GLN A 34 -16.03 -31.66 -7.29
C GLN A 34 -14.65 -31.55 -6.68
N LEU A 35 -14.19 -32.57 -5.96
CA LEU A 35 -12.86 -32.62 -5.37
C LEU A 35 -11.77 -32.55 -6.45
N ASP A 36 -11.93 -33.30 -7.55
CA ASP A 36 -10.98 -33.30 -8.66
C ASP A 36 -10.91 -31.92 -9.35
N GLN A 37 -12.06 -31.26 -9.53
CA GLN A 37 -12.12 -29.88 -10.02
C GLN A 37 -11.43 -28.90 -9.07
N GLU A 38 -11.62 -29.06 -7.76
CA GLU A 38 -10.96 -28.22 -6.75
C GLU A 38 -9.44 -28.41 -6.77
N VAL A 39 -8.96 -29.66 -6.82
CA VAL A 39 -7.54 -30.00 -6.91
C VAL A 39 -6.93 -29.42 -8.18
N SER A 40 -7.60 -29.53 -9.33
CA SER A 40 -7.15 -28.91 -10.58
C SER A 40 -7.00 -27.40 -10.43
N ARG A 41 -8.00 -26.71 -9.86
CA ARG A 41 -7.97 -25.26 -9.65
C ARG A 41 -6.85 -24.84 -8.71
N LEU A 42 -6.61 -25.61 -7.63
CA LEU A 42 -5.50 -25.35 -6.70
C LEU A 42 -4.15 -25.52 -7.39
N ASN A 43 -3.99 -26.53 -8.23
CA ASN A 43 -2.75 -26.74 -8.99
C ASN A 43 -2.46 -25.58 -9.95
N ASP A 44 -3.47 -25.04 -10.61
CA ASP A 44 -3.34 -23.88 -11.49
C ASP A 44 -2.90 -22.63 -10.71
N GLN A 45 -3.51 -22.40 -9.54
CA GLN A 45 -3.15 -21.29 -8.65
C GLN A 45 -1.71 -21.41 -8.14
N ILE A 46 -1.32 -22.60 -7.67
CA ILE A 46 0.06 -22.87 -7.21
C ILE A 46 1.07 -22.63 -8.34
N SER A 47 0.74 -23.01 -9.57
CA SER A 47 1.61 -22.81 -10.72
C SER A 47 1.80 -21.32 -11.02
N LEU A 48 0.73 -20.53 -10.98
CA LEU A 48 0.80 -19.07 -11.13
C LEU A 48 1.64 -18.41 -10.03
N ASP A 49 1.45 -18.83 -8.78
CA ASP A 49 2.17 -18.25 -7.66
C ASP A 49 3.66 -18.60 -7.67
N LYS A 50 4.04 -19.79 -8.14
CA LYS A 50 5.44 -20.15 -8.39
C LYS A 50 6.10 -19.24 -9.42
N GLU A 51 5.40 -18.92 -10.51
CA GLU A 51 5.92 -18.00 -11.53
C GLU A 51 6.06 -16.58 -10.99
N ARG A 52 5.08 -16.08 -10.23
CA ARG A 52 5.18 -14.76 -9.57
C ARG A 52 6.35 -14.70 -8.60
N LEU A 53 6.54 -15.74 -7.79
CA LEU A 53 7.66 -15.82 -6.85
C LEU A 53 8.99 -15.83 -7.60
N LYS A 54 9.10 -16.57 -8.71
CA LYS A 54 10.28 -16.59 -9.56
C LYS A 54 10.59 -15.21 -10.14
N GLN A 55 9.58 -14.48 -10.62
CA GLN A 55 9.73 -13.11 -11.12
C GLN A 55 10.17 -12.13 -10.03
N LEU A 56 9.60 -12.26 -8.83
CA LEU A 56 9.97 -11.43 -7.67
C LEU A 56 11.43 -11.68 -7.26
N ASN A 57 11.83 -12.96 -7.16
CA ASN A 57 13.20 -13.34 -6.82
C ASN A 57 14.19 -12.89 -7.90
N ALA A 58 13.82 -13.00 -9.18
CA ALA A 58 14.62 -12.47 -10.27
C ALA A 58 14.80 -10.95 -10.10
N THR A 59 13.72 -10.21 -9.89
CA THR A 59 13.78 -8.74 -9.69
C THR A 59 14.60 -8.34 -8.47
N TYR A 60 14.47 -9.07 -7.35
CA TYR A 60 15.21 -8.82 -6.11
C TYR A 60 16.71 -9.12 -6.23
N SER A 61 17.07 -10.17 -6.98
CA SER A 61 18.47 -10.59 -7.14
C SER A 61 19.24 -9.79 -8.19
N VAL A 62 18.57 -9.00 -9.03
CA VAL A 62 19.25 -8.21 -10.05
C VAL A 62 19.93 -7.00 -9.38
N PRO A 63 21.21 -6.70 -9.71
CA PRO A 63 21.96 -5.61 -9.08
C PRO A 63 21.50 -4.19 -9.45
N PHE A 64 20.39 -4.01 -10.19
CA PHE A 64 19.86 -2.67 -10.47
C PHE A 64 18.86 -2.27 -9.39
N THR A 65 19.09 -1.13 -8.75
CA THR A 65 18.14 -0.52 -7.83
C THR A 65 17.01 0.13 -8.62
N ALA A 66 15.76 0.00 -8.13
CA ALA A 66 14.58 0.62 -8.75
C ALA A 66 14.71 2.15 -8.93
N LEU A 67 15.58 2.77 -8.13
CA LEU A 67 16.08 4.13 -8.30
C LEU A 67 17.49 4.08 -8.91
N HIS A 68 17.56 4.22 -10.24
CA HIS A 68 18.82 4.47 -10.90
C HIS A 68 19.24 5.92 -10.61
N ILE A 69 20.25 6.09 -9.74
CA ILE A 69 20.82 7.41 -9.43
C ILE A 69 21.59 7.86 -10.67
N VAL A 70 20.96 8.72 -11.49
CA VAL A 70 21.59 9.33 -12.67
C VAL A 70 22.62 10.38 -12.24
N GLU A 71 22.37 11.03 -11.10
CA GLU A 71 23.23 12.05 -10.52
C GLU A 71 23.14 11.96 -8.99
N GLU A 72 24.29 11.90 -8.32
CA GLU A 72 24.36 11.91 -6.86
C GLU A 72 23.91 13.29 -6.34
N ALA A 73 23.13 13.30 -5.25
CA ALA A 73 22.63 14.56 -4.69
C ALA A 73 23.81 15.42 -4.21
N ASP A 74 24.01 16.58 -4.83
CA ASP A 74 25.08 17.49 -4.45
C ASP A 74 24.84 18.06 -3.04
N ILE A 75 25.90 18.10 -2.25
CA ILE A 75 25.86 18.65 -0.89
C ILE A 75 26.00 20.16 -1.02
N PRO A 76 24.98 20.95 -0.65
CA PRO A 76 24.99 22.38 -0.91
C PRO A 76 26.14 23.06 -0.15
N VAL A 77 27.06 23.67 -0.88
CA VAL A 77 28.19 24.44 -0.34
C VAL A 77 27.68 25.59 0.54
N GLN A 78 26.53 26.18 0.17
CA GLN A 78 25.90 27.27 0.92
C GLN A 78 24.52 26.88 1.43
N LYS A 79 24.32 27.03 2.74
CA LYS A 79 23.04 26.77 3.41
C LYS A 79 22.00 27.84 3.03
N SER A 80 20.74 27.45 2.86
CA SER A 80 19.58 28.29 2.45
C SER A 80 19.03 29.26 3.50
N ARG A 81 19.74 29.48 4.61
CA ARG A 81 19.26 30.29 5.76
C ARG A 81 19.49 31.78 5.49
N PRO A 82 18.73 32.71 6.13
CA PRO A 82 19.04 34.13 6.02
C PRO A 82 20.49 34.39 6.44
N LYS A 83 21.23 35.13 5.61
CA LYS A 83 22.63 35.44 5.88
C LYS A 83 22.71 36.20 7.21
N ARG A 84 23.64 35.80 8.09
CA ARG A 84 23.83 36.45 9.42
C ARG A 84 23.96 37.97 9.29
N LEU A 85 24.61 38.43 8.22
CA LEU A 85 24.75 39.84 7.89
C LEU A 85 23.42 40.58 7.72
N ILE A 86 22.41 39.95 7.08
CA ILE A 86 21.08 40.56 6.88
C ILE A 86 20.41 40.79 8.24
N ILE A 87 20.51 39.81 9.15
CA ILE A 87 19.94 39.92 10.50
C ILE A 87 20.59 41.09 11.25
N VAL A 88 21.93 41.16 11.24
CA VAL A 88 22.69 42.23 11.94
C VAL A 88 22.39 43.62 11.37
N LEU A 89 22.30 43.76 10.04
CA LEU A 89 21.98 45.04 9.42
C LEU A 89 20.57 45.52 9.79
N LEU A 90 19.57 44.65 9.71
CA LEU A 90 18.19 45.00 10.06
C LEU A 90 18.06 45.37 11.54
N THR A 91 18.65 44.59 12.45
CA THR A 91 18.57 44.89 13.88
C THR A 91 19.28 46.18 14.24
N SER A 92 20.45 46.45 13.64
CA SER A 92 21.17 47.71 13.87
C SER A 92 20.39 48.93 13.37
N LEU A 93 19.81 48.84 12.17
CA LEU A 93 19.02 49.93 11.58
C LEU A 93 17.74 50.19 12.40
N CYS A 94 17.01 49.13 12.77
CA CYS A 94 15.84 49.25 13.64
C CYS A 94 16.20 49.85 15.00
N GLY A 95 17.33 49.45 15.59
CA GLY A 95 17.81 49.98 16.87
C GLY A 95 18.07 51.49 16.81
N ILE A 96 18.73 51.97 15.76
CA ILE A 96 19.01 53.40 15.56
C ILE A 96 17.69 54.19 15.41
N MET A 97 16.78 53.71 14.58
CA MET A 97 15.48 54.35 14.37
C MET A 97 14.67 54.47 15.68
N LEU A 98 14.62 53.38 16.46
CA LEU A 98 13.94 53.38 17.76
C LEU A 98 14.63 54.29 18.77
N SER A 99 15.96 54.39 18.74
CA SER A 99 16.71 55.29 19.63
C SER A 99 16.36 56.76 19.36
N PHE A 100 16.27 57.18 18.09
CA PHE A 100 15.87 58.54 17.76
C PHE A 100 14.42 58.82 18.18
N LEU A 101 13.52 57.86 17.95
CA LEU A 101 12.14 57.98 18.38
C LEU A 101 12.03 58.11 19.91
N ALA A 102 12.79 57.32 20.66
CA ALA A 102 12.78 57.36 22.12
C ALA A 102 13.27 58.70 22.66
N VAL A 103 14.36 59.26 22.12
CA VAL A 103 14.86 60.57 22.51
C VAL A 103 13.84 61.67 22.21
N PHE A 104 13.23 61.65 21.04
CA PHE A 104 12.21 62.62 20.64
C PHE A 104 10.98 62.61 21.57
N VAL A 105 10.49 61.41 21.93
CA VAL A 105 9.36 61.27 22.86
C VAL A 105 9.73 61.79 24.26
N LEU A 106 10.92 61.44 24.77
CA LEU A 106 11.38 61.91 26.08
C LEU A 106 11.53 63.43 26.12
N ASP A 107 12.06 64.03 25.06
CA ASP A 107 12.21 65.48 24.96
C ASP A 107 10.85 66.18 24.94
N ASN A 108 9.90 65.67 24.16
CA ASN A 108 8.53 66.19 24.13
C ASN A 108 7.84 66.15 25.50
N ILE A 109 7.94 65.02 26.22
CA ILE A 109 7.37 64.87 27.57
C ILE A 109 8.01 65.85 28.55
N ARG A 110 9.34 66.03 28.50
CA ARG A 110 10.06 66.98 29.36
C ARG A 110 9.61 68.41 29.08
N ASN A 111 9.56 68.81 27.82
CA ASN A 111 9.13 70.15 27.42
C ASN A 111 7.69 70.47 27.87
N LEU A 112 6.77 69.50 27.79
CA LEU A 112 5.41 69.66 28.32
C LEU A 112 5.38 69.88 29.84
N LYS A 113 6.22 69.15 30.59
CA LYS A 113 6.31 69.30 32.06
C LYS A 113 6.85 70.67 32.46
N TYR A 114 7.88 71.18 31.77
CA TYR A 114 8.44 72.51 32.04
C TYR A 114 7.43 73.62 31.74
N ASN A 115 6.68 73.53 30.64
CA ASN A 115 5.66 74.52 30.28
C ASN A 115 4.45 74.53 31.24
N LYS A 116 4.17 73.41 31.92
CA LYS A 116 3.06 73.31 32.89
C LYS A 116 3.38 73.88 34.28
N GLN A 117 4.65 74.23 34.55
CA GLN A 117 5.11 74.79 35.83
C GLN A 117 5.36 76.31 35.79
N ALA A 118 5.21 76.94 34.62
CA ALA A 118 5.13 78.40 34.45
C ALA A 118 3.66 78.84 34.44
#